data_AF-A0AAN0JRI2-F1
#
_entry.id   AF-A0AAN0JRI2-F1
#
_cell.length_a   1.000
_cell.length_b   1.000
_cell.length_c   1.000
_cell.angle_alpha   90.00
_cell.angle_beta   90.00
_cell.angle_gamma   90.00
#
_symmetry.space_group_name_H-M   'P 1'
#
loop_
_entity.id
_entity.type
_entity.pdbx_description
1 polymer ?
#
loop_
_entity_poly.entity_id
_entity_poly.type
_entity_poly.pdbx_seq_one_letter_code
_entity_poly.pdbx_strand_id
1 'polypeptide(L)'
;MMLSVLKHTKNPAKFWFLKNYFSPQFKDFIPRMAERYGFEYELVQYKWPCWLHGQTEKQRLIWAYKILFLDVLFPLNIKKIIFVDADQVVRTDMKELLEEPLDGAPYGCTSFCDSRTDMDGFR
;
A
#
# COMPACT_ATOMS: atom_id res chain seq x y z
N MET A 1 -1.94 -9.43 5.91
CA MET A 1 -1.25 -8.92 4.70
C MET A 1 0.23 -9.35 4.54
N MET A 2 1.22 -8.79 5.24
CA MET A 2 2.66 -8.97 4.87
C MET A 2 3.13 -10.43 4.77
N LEU A 3 2.84 -11.25 5.78
CA LEU A 3 3.26 -12.66 5.79
C LEU A 3 2.61 -13.48 4.67
N SER A 4 1.38 -13.12 4.27
CA SER A 4 0.72 -13.81 3.17
C SER A 4 1.40 -13.51 1.84
N VAL A 5 1.95 -12.30 1.63
CA VAL A 5 2.77 -11.99 0.45
C VAL A 5 4.06 -12.83 0.45
N LEU A 6 4.81 -12.79 1.56
CA LEU A 6 6.11 -13.47 1.66
C LEU A 6 6.01 -15.00 1.54
N LYS A 7 4.89 -15.60 1.94
CA LYS A 7 4.65 -17.04 1.77
C LYS A 7 4.41 -17.46 0.31
N HIS A 8 3.91 -16.56 -0.53
CA HIS A 8 3.50 -16.86 -1.91
C HIS A 8 4.43 -16.25 -2.96
N THR A 9 5.51 -15.57 -2.57
CA THR A 9 6.52 -15.05 -3.48
C THR A 9 7.90 -15.60 -3.16
N LYS A 10 8.71 -15.82 -4.21
CA LYS A 10 10.15 -16.12 -4.09
C LYS A 10 11.02 -14.90 -4.36
N ASN A 11 10.40 -13.78 -4.77
CA ASN A 11 11.10 -12.56 -5.14
C ASN A 11 11.38 -11.71 -3.89
N PRO A 12 12.46 -10.91 -3.88
CA PRO A 12 12.71 -9.97 -2.79
C PRO A 12 11.59 -8.94 -2.73
N ALA A 13 11.03 -8.74 -1.54
CA ALA A 13 9.94 -7.79 -1.29
C ALA A 13 10.44 -6.65 -0.39
N LYS A 14 10.09 -5.42 -0.77
CA LYS A 14 10.30 -4.22 0.05
C LYS A 14 8.96 -3.59 0.40
N PHE A 15 8.68 -3.40 1.69
CA PHE A 15 7.44 -2.80 2.17
C PHE A 15 7.62 -1.32 2.55
N TRP A 16 6.65 -0.49 2.17
CA TRP A 16 6.67 0.94 2.44
C TRP A 16 5.52 1.32 3.37
N PHE A 17 5.80 2.13 4.38
CA PHE A 17 4.83 2.48 5.42
C PHE A 17 4.79 3.98 5.69
N LEU A 18 3.59 4.52 5.89
CA LEU A 18 3.40 5.90 6.34
C LEU A 18 3.77 6.03 7.82
N LYS A 19 4.94 6.61 8.11
CA LYS A 19 5.52 6.69 9.46
C LYS A 19 4.59 7.25 10.53
N ASN A 20 3.74 8.23 10.18
CA ASN A 20 2.93 8.98 11.14
C ASN A 20 1.72 8.22 11.68
N TYR A 21 1.31 7.14 11.02
CA TYR A 21 0.06 6.45 11.34
C TYR A 21 0.23 5.12 12.09
N PHE A 22 1.48 4.69 12.32
CA PHE A 22 1.79 3.48 13.09
C PHE A 22 2.06 3.77 14.57
N SER A 23 1.61 2.85 15.42
CA SER A 23 1.90 2.86 16.85
C SER A 23 3.40 2.66 17.11
N PRO A 24 3.95 3.18 18.21
CA PRO A 24 5.34 2.92 18.61
C PRO A 24 5.64 1.41 18.69
N GLN A 25 4.72 0.64 19.25
CA GLN A 25 4.84 -0.82 19.36
C GLN A 25 5.07 -1.49 18.00
N PHE A 26 4.36 -1.07 16.95
CA PHE A 26 4.56 -1.61 15.61
C PHE A 26 5.92 -1.22 15.03
N LYS A 27 6.36 0.03 15.25
CA LYS A 27 7.67 0.53 14.81
C LYS A 27 8.83 -0.22 15.46
N ASP A 28 8.67 -0.61 16.72
CA ASP A 28 9.68 -1.39 17.45
C ASP A 28 9.66 -2.89 17.07
N PHE A 29 8.53 -3.37 16.56
CA PHE A 29 8.33 -4.76 16.17
C PHE A 29 8.79 -5.06 14.74
N ILE A 30 8.55 -4.14 13.80
CA ILE A 30 8.83 -4.36 12.38
C ILE A 30 10.29 -4.73 12.05
N PRO A 31 11.35 -4.23 12.73
CA PRO A 31 12.72 -4.64 12.45
C PRO A 31 12.93 -6.13 12.74
N ARG A 32 12.34 -6.64 13.84
CA ARG A 32 12.43 -8.07 14.20
C ARG A 32 11.66 -8.94 13.22
N MET A 33 10.55 -8.41 12.70
CA MET A 33 9.77 -9.09 11.66
C MET A 33 10.55 -9.15 10.35
N ALA A 34 11.21 -8.06 9.95
CA ALA A 34 12.05 -7.98 8.77
C ALA A 34 13.22 -8.96 8.82
N GLU A 35 13.92 -9.04 9.95
CA GLU A 35 15.01 -9.99 10.17
C GLU A 35 14.53 -11.46 10.11
N ARG A 36 13.40 -11.77 10.76
CA ARG A 36 12.85 -13.13 10.78
C ARG A 36 12.37 -13.61 9.42
N TYR A 37 11.75 -12.74 8.64
CA TYR A 37 11.09 -13.12 7.37
C TYR A 37 11.84 -12.64 6.12
N GLY A 38 13.01 -12.00 6.28
CA GLY A 38 13.92 -11.66 5.19
C GLY A 38 13.36 -10.64 4.19
N PHE A 39 12.72 -9.57 4.67
CA PHE A 39 12.22 -8.49 3.81
C PHE A 39 12.82 -7.14 4.16
N GLU A 40 12.87 -6.24 3.20
CA GLU A 40 13.25 -4.85 3.43
C GLU A 40 12.03 -4.00 3.74
N TYR A 41 12.21 -2.93 4.52
CA TYR A 41 11.15 -1.96 4.72
C TYR A 41 11.68 -0.54 4.84
N GLU A 42 10.82 0.42 4.56
CA GLU A 42 11.13 1.83 4.71
C GLU A 42 9.92 2.62 5.20
N LEU A 43 10.17 3.56 6.11
CA LEU A 43 9.14 4.44 6.67
C LEU A 43 9.17 5.78 5.96
N VAL A 44 8.17 6.04 5.13
CA VAL A 44 8.02 7.29 4.38
C VAL A 44 7.11 8.26 5.11
N GLN A 45 7.37 9.54 4.91
CA GLN A 45 6.53 10.62 5.43
C GLN A 45 6.63 11.82 4.50
N TYR A 46 5.50 12.49 4.31
CA TYR A 46 5.43 13.78 3.65
C TYR A 46 4.61 14.72 4.52
N LYS A 47 5.01 15.99 4.62
CA LYS A 47 4.27 16.98 5.41
C LYS A 47 3.16 17.55 4.54
N TRP A 48 1.93 17.56 5.06
CA TRP A 48 0.80 18.19 4.39
C TRP A 48 1.13 19.65 4.06
N PRO A 49 1.09 20.07 2.78
CA PRO A 49 1.43 21.44 2.39
C PRO A 49 0.47 22.46 2.98
N CYS A 50 0.97 23.63 3.38
CA CYS A 50 0.14 24.67 4.00
C CYS A 50 -0.92 25.26 3.06
N TRP A 51 -0.69 25.19 1.75
CA TRP A 51 -1.61 25.68 0.73
C TRP A 51 -2.71 24.67 0.37
N LEU A 52 -2.53 23.39 0.69
CA LEU A 52 -3.51 22.35 0.40
C LEU A 52 -4.55 22.30 1.51
N HIS A 53 -5.84 22.24 1.15
CA HIS A 53 -6.93 22.23 2.11
C HIS A 53 -6.75 21.11 3.15
N GLY A 54 -6.62 21.50 4.43
CA GLY A 54 -6.41 20.56 5.52
C GLY A 54 -7.63 19.68 5.78
N GLN A 55 -7.40 18.49 6.33
CA GLN A 55 -8.47 17.62 6.85
C GLN A 55 -8.36 17.54 8.37
N THR A 56 -9.49 17.68 9.06
CA THR A 56 -9.57 17.58 10.52
C THR A 56 -9.64 16.12 10.99
N GLU A 57 -10.31 15.27 10.21
CA GLU A 57 -10.51 13.87 10.53
C GLU A 57 -9.29 13.02 10.12
N LYS A 58 -8.73 12.28 11.08
CA LYS A 58 -7.56 11.43 10.86
C LYS A 58 -7.77 10.39 9.75
N GLN A 59 -8.97 9.84 9.64
CA GLN A 59 -9.31 8.85 8.61
C GLN A 59 -9.24 9.45 7.20
N ARG A 60 -9.78 10.66 7.00
CA ARG A 60 -9.69 11.38 5.72
C ARG A 60 -8.26 11.75 5.35
N LEU A 61 -7.43 12.11 6.33
CA LEU A 61 -6.00 12.30 6.09
C LEU A 61 -5.37 11.02 5.56
N ILE A 62 -5.59 9.87 6.21
CA ILE A 62 -5.03 8.58 5.78
C ILE A 62 -5.44 8.27 4.33
N TRP A 63 -6.72 8.45 3.99
CA TRP A 63 -7.20 8.26 2.62
C TRP A 63 -6.53 9.18 1.62
N ALA A 64 -6.38 10.46 1.96
CA ALA A 64 -5.71 11.43 1.10
C ALA A 64 -4.23 11.07 0.85
N TYR A 65 -3.50 10.58 1.87
CA TYR A 65 -2.12 10.13 1.69
C TYR A 65 -1.98 8.90 0.77
N LYS A 66 -3.04 8.10 0.59
CA LYS A 66 -3.04 6.98 -0.36
C LYS A 66 -3.06 7.43 -1.83
N ILE A 67 -3.43 8.70 -2.12
CA ILE A 67 -3.63 9.16 -3.50
C ILE A 67 -2.91 10.47 -3.84
N LEU A 68 -2.91 11.47 -2.96
CA LEU A 68 -2.49 12.84 -3.32
C LEU A 68 -0.98 13.02 -3.48
N PHE A 69 -0.17 12.18 -2.85
CA PHE A 69 1.28 12.39 -2.73
C PHE A 69 2.09 11.23 -3.31
N LEU A 70 1.51 10.42 -4.20
CA LEU A 70 2.15 9.22 -4.74
C LEU A 70 3.47 9.51 -5.48
N ASP A 71 3.61 10.70 -6.03
CA ASP A 71 4.79 11.19 -6.75
C ASP A 71 5.92 11.68 -5.82
N VAL A 72 5.57 12.32 -4.70
CA VAL A 72 6.53 12.94 -3.77
C VAL A 72 6.81 12.11 -2.52
N LEU A 73 5.99 11.09 -2.22
CA LEU A 73 6.13 10.28 -1.02
C LEU A 73 7.30 9.28 -1.12
N PHE A 74 7.67 8.90 -2.34
CA PHE A 74 8.64 7.84 -2.62
C PHE A 74 9.90 8.40 -3.30
N PRO A 75 11.08 7.82 -3.03
CA PRO A 75 12.30 8.22 -3.75
C PRO A 75 12.20 7.98 -5.27
N LEU A 76 12.86 8.85 -6.04
CA LEU A 76 12.78 8.88 -7.52
C LEU A 76 13.28 7.62 -8.24
N ASN A 77 14.03 6.75 -7.55
CA ASN A 77 14.53 5.49 -8.14
C ASN A 77 13.47 4.38 -8.19
N ILE A 78 12.29 4.59 -7.60
CA ILE A 78 11.21 3.61 -7.57
C ILE A 78 10.37 3.74 -8.84
N LYS A 79 10.22 2.63 -9.57
CA LYS A 79 9.52 2.61 -10.86
C LYS A 79 8.02 2.34 -10.75
N LYS A 80 7.60 1.46 -9.83
CA LYS A 80 6.22 1.03 -9.67
C LYS A 80 6.00 0.59 -8.22
N ILE A 81 4.82 0.86 -7.68
CA ILE A 81 4.42 0.50 -6.32
C ILE A 81 3.04 -0.14 -6.39
N ILE A 82 2.80 -1.11 -5.51
CA ILE A 82 1.50 -1.74 -5.35
C ILE A 82 0.95 -1.38 -3.97
N PHE A 83 -0.24 -0.82 -3.94
CA PHE A 83 -0.96 -0.56 -2.70
C PHE A 83 -1.80 -1.79 -2.34
N VAL A 84 -1.67 -2.25 -1.09
CA VAL A 84 -2.43 -3.39 -0.54
C VAL A 84 -2.99 -2.96 0.81
N ASP A 85 -4.30 -3.07 1.00
CA ASP A 85 -4.92 -2.72 2.28
C ASP A 85 -4.51 -3.70 3.40
N ALA A 86 -4.47 -3.20 4.64
CA ALA A 86 -3.86 -3.90 5.76
C ALA A 86 -4.60 -5.19 6.18
N ASP A 87 -5.91 -5.24 5.94
CA ASP A 87 -6.81 -6.36 6.23
C ASP A 87 -6.78 -7.45 5.15
N GLN A 88 -6.12 -7.22 4.02
CA GLN A 88 -6.08 -8.17 2.92
C GLN A 88 -5.17 -9.39 3.20
N VAL A 89 -5.51 -10.48 2.51
CA VAL A 89 -4.76 -11.73 2.45
C VAL A 89 -4.42 -12.02 0.99
N VAL A 90 -3.13 -12.21 0.72
CA VAL A 90 -2.61 -12.47 -0.64
C VAL A 90 -2.27 -13.95 -0.77
N ARG A 91 -2.71 -14.57 -1.88
CA ARG A 91 -2.45 -16.00 -2.20
C ARG A 91 -1.70 -16.21 -3.52
N THR A 92 -1.32 -15.13 -4.18
CA THR A 92 -0.64 -15.13 -5.49
C THR A 92 0.72 -14.48 -5.35
N ASP A 93 1.63 -14.72 -6.31
CA ASP A 93 2.89 -13.98 -6.39
C ASP A 93 2.60 -12.54 -6.86
N MET A 94 2.86 -11.55 -5.99
CA MET A 94 2.62 -10.13 -6.29
C MET A 94 3.46 -9.61 -7.45
N LYS A 95 4.48 -10.36 -7.89
CA LYS A 95 5.26 -10.03 -9.08
C LYS A 95 4.40 -10.02 -10.35
N GLU A 96 3.40 -10.89 -10.44
CA GLU A 96 2.48 -10.92 -11.59
C GLU A 96 1.80 -9.56 -11.76
N LEU A 97 1.30 -8.97 -10.67
CA LEU A 97 0.68 -7.64 -10.68
C LEU A 97 1.69 -6.51 -10.97
N LEU A 98 2.96 -6.69 -10.59
CA LEU A 98 4.01 -5.71 -10.89
C LEU A 98 4.35 -5.71 -12.39
N GLU A 99 4.29 -6.86 -13.06
CA GLU A 99 4.60 -7.03 -14.48
C GLU A 99 3.40 -6.77 -15.40
N GLU A 100 2.19 -6.71 -14.84
CA GLU A 100 0.97 -6.45 -15.60
C GLU A 100 1.07 -5.15 -16.43
N PRO A 101 0.74 -5.23 -17.75
CA PRO A 101 0.74 -4.06 -18.62
C PRO A 101 -0.41 -3.12 -18.24
N LEU A 102 -0.11 -1.81 -18.22
CA LEU A 102 -1.10 -0.76 -17.95
C LEU A 102 -1.47 0.02 -19.22
N ASP A 103 -0.99 -0.39 -20.40
CA ASP A 103 -1.28 0.23 -21.70
C ASP A 103 -1.12 1.77 -21.73
N GLY A 104 -0.09 2.27 -21.04
CA GLY A 104 0.20 3.71 -20.94
C GLY A 104 -0.51 4.43 -19.79
N ALA A 105 -1.38 3.75 -19.04
CA ALA A 105 -2.01 4.32 -17.85
C ALA A 105 -1.03 4.44 -16.67
N PRO A 106 -1.13 5.51 -15.85
CA PRO A 106 -0.22 5.73 -14.72
C PRO A 106 -0.49 4.81 -13.51
N TYR A 107 -1.71 4.28 -13.38
CA TYR A 107 -2.10 3.36 -12.32
C TYR A 107 -3.23 2.42 -12.77
N GLY A 108 -3.33 1.26 -12.14
CA GLY A 108 -4.41 0.29 -12.35
C GLY A 108 -5.20 0.04 -11.07
N CYS A 109 -6.49 -0.28 -11.19
CA CYS A 109 -7.37 -0.61 -10.06
C CYS A 109 -8.27 -1.79 -10.42
N THR A 110 -8.65 -2.57 -9.42
CA THR A 110 -9.66 -3.63 -9.59
C THR A 110 -11.05 -3.03 -9.54
N SER A 111 -11.96 -3.49 -10.41
CA SER A 111 -13.36 -3.07 -10.41
C SER A 111 -14.12 -3.66 -9.21
N PHE A 112 -15.31 -3.11 -8.94
CA PHE A 112 -16.26 -3.76 -8.05
C PHE A 112 -16.74 -5.08 -8.64
N CYS A 113 -16.96 -6.08 -7.78
CA CYS A 113 -17.50 -7.37 -8.20
C CYS A 113 -18.99 -7.24 -8.57
N ASP A 114 -19.37 -7.82 -9.70
CA ASP A 114 -20.74 -7.86 -10.23
C ASP A 114 -21.46 -9.21 -9.96
N SER A 115 -20.73 -10.24 -9.56
CA SER A 115 -21.21 -11.64 -9.55
C SER A 115 -22.37 -11.97 -8.60
N ARG A 116 -22.66 -11.10 -7.62
CA ARG A 116 -23.77 -11.24 -6.66
C ARG A 116 -24.94 -10.32 -7.02
N THR A 117 -26.02 -10.89 -7.56
CA THR A 117 -27.22 -10.16 -8.00
C THR A 117 -28.16 -9.77 -6.85
N ASP A 118 -28.08 -10.48 -5.71
CA ASP A 118 -28.84 -10.18 -4.49
C ASP A 118 -28.44 -8.85 -3.83
N MET A 119 -27.27 -8.32 -4.16
CA MET A 119 -26.71 -7.09 -3.60
C MET A 119 -26.89 -5.86 -4.49
N ASP A 120 -27.61 -5.97 -5.61
CA ASP A 120 -27.77 -4.88 -6.58
C ASP A 120 -28.41 -3.62 -5.98
N GLY A 121 -29.23 -3.75 -4.93
CA GLY A 121 -29.83 -2.60 -4.25
C GLY A 121 -28.85 -1.74 -3.44
N PHE A 122 -27.62 -2.20 -3.20
CA PHE A 122 -26.57 -1.49 -2.46
C PHE A 122 -25.42 -1.02 -3.36
N ARG A 123 -25.50 -1.30 -4.66
CA ARG A 123 -24.51 -0.86 -5.65
C ARG A 123 -24.73 0.60 -6.04
#